data_AF-A0A4W5L8T5-F1
#
_entry.id   AF-A0A4W5L8T5-F1
#
_cell.length_a   1.000
_cell.length_b   1.000
_cell.length_c   1.000
_cell.angle_alpha   90.00
_cell.angle_beta   90.00
_cell.angle_gamma   90.00
#
_symmetry.space_group_name_H-M   'P 1'
#
loop_
_entity.id
_entity.type
_entity.pdbx_description
1 polymer ?
#
loop_
_entity_poly.entity_id
_entity_poly.type
_entity_poly.pdbx_seq_one_letter_code
_entity_poly.pdbx_strand_id
1 'polypeptide(L)'
;MFCNVFCNTQPSCPLQPTIADILNVGWLASAAAWSILQQLLVSIAFPNFLHAADTDDEIPDMSKESCITEQTQYFYDNEEKSFRGTLDCENCSRMFHAEKLWKTNLVFVIADAKLTCMSCDPKPLIQAEQPSEGPDPCEMAEKPRFRKGPDACFDNNEREEDFDCGGVSALSPSLLAMVALQLALLWLLAGSTHHAVPS
;
A
#
# COMPACT_ATOMS: atom_id res chain seq x y z
N MET A 1 29.49 54.06 8.91
CA MET A 1 30.56 55.07 8.99
C MET A 1 31.89 54.36 8.80
N PHE A 2 32.36 54.23 7.56
CA PHE A 2 33.75 54.03 7.20
C PHE A 2 33.87 54.51 5.74
N CYS A 3 34.32 55.75 5.56
CA CYS A 3 34.93 56.17 4.31
C CYS A 3 36.39 55.71 4.36
N ASN A 4 36.92 55.16 3.27
CA ASN A 4 38.00 55.82 2.51
C ASN A 4 38.43 54.96 1.29
N VAL A 5 38.35 55.56 0.09
CA VAL A 5 39.49 55.99 -0.75
C VAL A 5 39.87 54.87 -1.76
N PHE A 6 39.58 54.99 -3.05
CA PHE A 6 40.24 55.88 -4.02
C PHE A 6 39.30 56.25 -5.17
N CYS A 7 39.18 57.54 -5.49
CA CYS A 7 38.90 57.98 -6.86
C CYS A 7 39.65 59.30 -7.06
N ASN A 8 40.87 59.19 -7.58
CA ASN A 8 41.64 60.31 -8.08
C ASN A 8 41.51 60.30 -9.61
N THR A 9 41.25 61.47 -10.19
CA THR A 9 41.26 61.83 -11.62
C THR A 9 40.06 61.37 -12.50
N GLN A 10 39.46 62.35 -13.20
CA GLN A 10 38.36 62.31 -14.21
C GLN A 10 36.90 62.53 -13.70
N PRO A 11 36.09 63.44 -14.30
CA PRO A 11 34.83 63.89 -13.71
C PRO A 11 33.65 63.05 -14.22
N SER A 12 33.25 62.02 -13.47
CA SER A 12 31.86 61.50 -13.39
C SER A 12 31.82 60.21 -12.55
N CYS A 13 31.76 60.35 -11.22
CA CYS A 13 31.41 59.26 -10.30
C CYS A 13 29.88 59.28 -10.10
N PRO A 14 29.18 58.13 -10.07
CA PRO A 14 27.74 58.04 -10.32
C PRO A 14 26.86 58.52 -9.15
N LEU A 15 25.66 58.94 -9.52
CA LEU A 15 24.62 59.61 -8.73
C LEU A 15 24.38 59.00 -7.34
N GLN A 16 24.32 59.85 -6.30
CA GLN A 16 23.81 59.46 -4.98
C GLN A 16 22.30 59.13 -5.10
N PRO A 17 21.85 57.92 -4.70
CA PRO A 17 20.46 57.53 -4.89
C PRO A 17 19.53 58.44 -4.08
N THR A 18 18.49 58.93 -4.75
CA THR A 18 17.48 59.77 -4.12
C THR A 18 16.47 58.92 -3.35
N ILE A 19 15.71 59.53 -2.43
CA ILE A 19 14.70 58.82 -1.63
C ILE A 19 13.65 58.13 -2.53
N ALA A 20 13.39 58.70 -3.71
CA ALA A 20 12.52 58.11 -4.72
C ALA A 20 13.05 56.78 -5.28
N ASP A 21 14.37 56.66 -5.47
CA ASP A 21 15.01 55.43 -5.97
C ASP A 21 14.90 54.30 -4.95
N ILE A 22 15.08 54.62 -3.66
CA ILE A 22 14.98 53.66 -2.56
C ILE A 22 13.53 53.16 -2.41
N LEU A 23 12.55 54.06 -2.51
CA LEU A 23 11.13 53.72 -2.44
C LEU A 23 10.68 52.86 -3.64
N ASN A 24 11.22 53.13 -4.83
CA ASN A 24 10.91 52.36 -6.04
C ASN A 24 11.45 50.91 -5.95
N VAL A 25 12.68 50.73 -5.47
CA VAL A 25 13.26 49.39 -5.24
C VAL A 25 12.49 48.61 -4.16
N GLY A 26 12.06 49.28 -3.08
CA GLY A 26 11.26 48.67 -2.02
C GLY A 26 9.89 48.19 -2.49
N TRP A 27 9.23 48.97 -3.36
CA TRP A 27 7.97 48.59 -3.99
C TRP A 27 8.15 47.38 -4.92
N LEU A 28 9.15 47.41 -5.81
CA LEU A 28 9.41 46.34 -6.77
C LEU A 28 9.73 45.01 -6.06
N ALA A 29 10.52 45.06 -4.99
CA ALA A 29 10.82 43.87 -4.18
C ALA A 29 9.55 43.29 -3.53
N SER A 30 8.65 44.15 -3.04
CA SER A 30 7.40 43.74 -2.41
C SER A 30 6.42 43.16 -3.44
N ALA A 31 6.32 43.76 -4.63
CA ALA A 31 5.52 43.24 -5.74
C ALA A 31 6.01 41.85 -6.22
N ALA A 32 7.34 41.67 -6.31
CA ALA A 32 7.94 40.39 -6.69
C ALA A 32 7.65 39.30 -5.64
N ALA A 33 7.78 39.62 -4.35
CA ALA A 33 7.48 38.69 -3.26
C ALA A 33 6.01 38.25 -3.27
N TRP A 34 5.08 39.19 -3.50
CA TRP A 34 3.65 38.88 -3.62
C TRP A 34 3.32 37.99 -4.82
N SER A 35 4.00 38.19 -5.96
CA SER A 35 3.82 37.35 -7.15
C SER A 35 4.26 35.90 -6.92
N ILE A 36 5.40 35.70 -6.26
CA ILE A 36 5.91 34.36 -5.93
C ILE A 36 4.97 33.65 -4.95
N LEU A 37 4.50 34.36 -3.93
CA LEU A 37 3.55 33.82 -2.95
C LEU A 37 2.23 33.40 -3.63
N GLN A 38 1.71 34.22 -4.55
CA GLN A 38 0.50 33.88 -5.31
C GLN A 38 0.69 32.62 -6.19
N GLN A 39 1.84 32.47 -6.84
CA GLN A 39 2.15 31.26 -7.63
C GLN A 39 2.24 30.01 -6.75
N LEU A 40 2.82 30.12 -5.55
CA LEU A 40 2.91 29.02 -4.60
C LEU A 40 1.52 28.60 -4.09
N LEU A 41 0.67 29.59 -3.79
CA LEU A 41 -0.69 29.34 -3.30
C LEU A 41 -1.59 28.75 -4.39
N VAL A 42 -1.47 29.16 -5.65
CA VAL A 42 -2.22 28.56 -6.77
C VAL A 42 -1.79 27.10 -6.99
N SER A 43 -0.49 26.81 -6.95
CA SER A 43 0.03 25.43 -7.04
C SER A 43 -0.43 24.53 -5.89
N ILE A 44 -0.63 25.10 -4.69
CA ILE A 44 -1.18 24.37 -3.53
C ILE A 44 -2.70 24.23 -3.60
N ALA A 45 -3.42 25.24 -4.09
CA ALA A 45 -4.88 25.29 -4.11
C ALA A 45 -5.49 24.45 -5.23
N PHE A 46 -4.74 24.16 -6.29
CA PHE A 46 -5.15 23.28 -7.39
C PHE A 46 -4.24 22.05 -7.49
N PRO A 47 -4.20 21.15 -6.48
CA PRO A 47 -3.45 19.90 -6.55
C PRO A 47 -4.10 18.86 -7.48
N ASN A 48 -5.30 19.16 -7.98
CA ASN A 48 -6.26 18.24 -8.61
C ASN A 48 -5.90 17.68 -10.00
N PHE A 49 -4.63 17.74 -10.44
CA PHE A 49 -4.19 17.01 -11.65
C PHE A 49 -3.71 15.58 -11.36
N LEU A 50 -3.52 15.21 -10.09
CA LEU A 50 -3.20 13.84 -9.66
C LEU A 50 -4.22 13.40 -8.61
N HIS A 51 -5.38 13.00 -9.10
CA HIS A 51 -6.38 12.32 -8.28
C HIS A 51 -5.91 10.89 -8.01
N ALA A 52 -5.13 10.70 -6.95
CA ALA A 52 -5.04 9.39 -6.32
C ALA A 52 -6.36 9.18 -5.56
N ALA A 53 -7.18 8.25 -6.05
CA ALA A 53 -8.38 7.84 -5.36
C ALA A 53 -7.97 7.09 -4.09
N ASP A 54 -8.18 7.69 -2.92
CA ASP A 54 -8.19 6.95 -1.66
C ASP A 54 -9.44 6.07 -1.66
N THR A 55 -9.25 4.75 -1.70
CA THR A 55 -10.30 3.78 -1.47
C THR A 55 -10.57 3.73 0.03
N ASP A 56 -11.64 4.38 0.47
CA ASP A 56 -12.28 4.13 1.77
C ASP A 56 -12.89 2.72 1.74
N ASP A 57 -12.05 1.71 1.90
CA ASP A 57 -12.50 0.36 2.18
C ASP A 57 -12.86 0.28 3.67
N GLU A 58 -14.16 0.27 3.96
CA GLU A 58 -14.70 0.05 5.30
C GLU A 58 -14.07 -1.21 5.91
N ILE A 59 -13.24 -1.01 6.92
CA ILE A 59 -12.48 -2.04 7.62
C ILE A 59 -13.45 -3.06 8.25
N PRO A 60 -13.59 -4.29 7.71
CA PRO A 60 -14.43 -5.30 8.35
C PRO A 60 -13.64 -5.92 9.50
N ASP A 61 -14.24 -5.88 10.71
CA ASP A 61 -13.87 -6.62 11.93
C ASP A 61 -12.41 -7.11 12.04
N MET A 62 -11.49 -6.20 12.37
CA MET A 62 -10.04 -6.43 12.55
C MET A 62 -9.68 -7.38 13.71
N SER A 63 -10.64 -8.07 14.33
CA SER A 63 -10.37 -8.93 15.48
C SER A 63 -9.98 -10.36 15.12
N LYS A 64 -10.16 -10.78 13.86
CA LYS A 64 -9.85 -12.14 13.40
C LYS A 64 -9.08 -12.12 12.09
N GLU A 65 -7.93 -12.77 12.10
CA GLU A 65 -7.11 -13.00 10.91
C GLU A 65 -7.58 -14.28 10.18
N SER A 66 -7.44 -14.30 8.86
CA SER A 66 -7.68 -15.52 8.08
C SER A 66 -6.54 -16.51 8.33
N CYS A 67 -6.88 -17.72 8.78
CA CYS A 67 -5.91 -18.78 9.03
C CYS A 67 -6.31 -20.09 8.36
N ILE A 68 -5.34 -21.00 8.22
CA ILE A 68 -5.56 -22.33 7.67
C ILE A 68 -6.09 -23.22 8.81
N THR A 69 -7.16 -23.95 8.52
CA THR A 69 -7.72 -24.96 9.44
C THR A 69 -7.66 -26.34 8.80
N GLU A 70 -7.29 -27.34 9.59
CA GLU A 70 -7.37 -28.74 9.23
C GLU A 70 -8.72 -29.30 9.66
N GLN A 71 -9.36 -30.04 8.75
CA GLN A 71 -10.68 -30.63 8.97
C GLN A 71 -10.61 -32.14 8.76
N THR A 72 -11.00 -32.92 9.77
CA THR A 72 -11.05 -34.38 9.69
C THR A 72 -12.49 -34.85 9.53
N GLN A 73 -12.74 -35.66 8.51
CA GLN A 73 -14.04 -36.30 8.26
C GLN A 73 -13.90 -37.82 8.33
N TYR A 74 -14.88 -38.49 8.94
CA TYR A 74 -14.92 -39.94 9.05
C TYR A 74 -16.02 -40.49 8.15
N PHE A 75 -15.68 -41.52 7.37
CA PHE A 75 -16.60 -42.23 6.50
C PHE A 75 -16.31 -43.72 6.52
N TYR A 76 -17.24 -44.52 5.98
CA TYR A 76 -17.02 -45.96 5.83
C TYR A 76 -16.22 -46.23 4.57
N ASP A 77 -14.99 -46.72 4.73
CA ASP A 77 -14.15 -47.12 3.60
C ASP A 77 -14.55 -48.50 3.04
N ASN A 78 -14.89 -49.44 3.92
CA ASN A 78 -15.17 -50.82 3.55
C ASN A 78 -16.69 -51.13 3.51
N GLU A 79 -17.13 -51.99 2.60
CA GLU A 79 -18.54 -52.38 2.42
C GLU A 79 -19.00 -53.50 3.37
N GLU A 80 -18.08 -54.06 4.16
CA GLU A 80 -18.37 -55.08 5.15
C GLU A 80 -19.46 -54.64 6.13
N LYS A 81 -20.34 -55.58 6.47
CA LYS A 81 -21.50 -55.33 7.35
C LYS A 81 -21.18 -55.56 8.82
N SER A 82 -20.27 -56.48 9.11
CA SER A 82 -19.97 -56.92 10.47
C SER A 82 -18.47 -56.80 10.71
N PHE A 83 -18.12 -56.15 11.81
CA PHE A 83 -16.76 -55.95 12.26
C PHE A 83 -16.62 -56.53 13.66
N ARG A 84 -15.51 -57.21 13.92
CA ARG A 84 -15.20 -57.73 15.25
C ARG A 84 -13.71 -57.59 15.50
N GLY A 85 -13.35 -57.20 16.71
CA GLY A 85 -11.95 -57.03 17.06
C GLY A 85 -11.75 -57.00 18.57
N THR A 86 -10.48 -57.01 18.94
CA THR A 86 -10.03 -56.85 20.33
C THR A 86 -9.14 -55.63 20.40
N LEU A 87 -9.44 -54.74 21.35
CA LEU A 87 -8.63 -53.60 21.70
C LEU A 87 -7.73 -54.02 22.87
N ASP A 88 -6.45 -54.19 22.57
CA ASP A 88 -5.44 -54.55 23.56
C ASP A 88 -4.81 -53.28 24.13
N CYS A 89 -5.04 -53.03 25.42
CA CYS A 89 -4.33 -52.03 26.21
C CYS A 89 -3.26 -52.77 27.04
N GLU A 90 -2.26 -52.07 27.59
CA GLU A 90 -1.08 -52.70 28.23
C GLU A 90 -1.40 -53.89 29.16
N ASN A 91 -2.40 -53.72 30.04
CA ASN A 91 -2.72 -54.71 31.09
C ASN A 91 -4.11 -55.34 30.93
N CYS A 92 -4.83 -55.04 29.86
CA CYS A 92 -6.19 -55.53 29.68
C CYS A 92 -6.63 -55.47 28.21
N SER A 93 -7.36 -56.49 27.79
CA SER A 93 -7.98 -56.59 26.47
C SER A 93 -9.48 -56.35 26.57
N ARG A 94 -10.08 -55.69 25.58
CA ARG A 94 -11.54 -55.53 25.46
C ARG A 94 -12.00 -55.96 24.08
N MET A 95 -13.00 -56.82 24.00
CA MET A 95 -13.61 -57.16 22.72
C MET A 95 -14.69 -56.15 22.34
N PHE A 96 -14.81 -55.92 21.04
CA PHE A 96 -15.93 -55.20 20.46
C PHE A 96 -16.49 -55.97 19.26
N HIS A 97 -17.79 -55.77 19.05
CA HIS A 97 -18.52 -56.23 17.90
C HIS A 97 -19.35 -55.07 17.37
N ALA A 98 -19.24 -54.79 16.08
CA ALA A 98 -19.95 -53.71 15.43
C ALA A 98 -20.69 -54.23 14.19
N GLU A 99 -21.93 -53.83 14.01
CA GLU A 99 -22.75 -54.24 12.87
C GLU A 99 -23.47 -53.04 12.26
N LYS A 100 -23.38 -52.91 10.93
CA LYS A 100 -24.09 -51.89 10.15
C LYS A 100 -25.57 -52.24 10.03
N LEU A 101 -26.44 -51.29 10.36
CA LEU A 101 -27.88 -51.46 10.21
C LEU A 101 -28.30 -51.35 8.74
N TRP A 102 -29.13 -52.30 8.29
CA TRP A 102 -29.56 -52.38 6.90
C TRP A 102 -30.26 -51.10 6.43
N LYS A 103 -29.86 -50.60 5.23
CA LYS A 103 -30.41 -49.40 4.57
C LYS A 103 -30.28 -48.10 5.38
N THR A 104 -29.33 -48.01 6.31
CA THR A 104 -29.03 -46.77 7.04
C THR A 104 -27.51 -46.53 7.10
N ASN A 105 -27.11 -45.33 7.50
CA ASN A 105 -25.72 -44.97 7.80
C ASN A 105 -25.35 -45.24 9.28
N LEU A 106 -26.16 -46.00 10.00
CA LEU A 106 -25.96 -46.27 11.42
C LEU A 106 -25.16 -47.56 11.62
N VAL A 107 -24.26 -47.54 12.61
CA VAL A 107 -23.53 -48.72 13.09
C VAL A 107 -23.91 -48.93 14.55
N PHE A 108 -24.29 -50.16 14.87
CA PHE A 108 -24.51 -50.58 16.24
C PHE A 108 -23.23 -51.22 16.79
N VAL A 109 -22.70 -50.68 17.89
CA VAL A 109 -21.44 -51.14 18.50
C VAL A 109 -21.73 -51.67 19.89
N ILE A 110 -21.28 -52.90 20.15
CA ILE A 110 -21.27 -53.53 21.46
C ILE A 110 -19.81 -53.72 21.85
N ALA A 111 -19.44 -53.29 23.05
CA ALA A 111 -18.10 -53.50 23.59
C ALA A 111 -18.17 -53.89 25.06
N ASP A 112 -17.15 -54.60 25.54
CA ASP A 112 -17.01 -54.90 26.97
C ASP A 112 -17.05 -53.61 27.80
N ALA A 113 -17.53 -53.66 29.04
CA ALA A 113 -17.69 -52.46 29.87
C ALA A 113 -16.36 -51.74 30.14
N LYS A 114 -16.35 -50.40 30.23
CA LYS A 114 -15.11 -49.64 30.48
C LYS A 114 -14.47 -49.95 31.84
N LEU A 115 -15.27 -50.32 32.84
CA LEU A 115 -14.77 -50.67 34.16
C LEU A 115 -13.87 -51.91 34.19
N THR A 116 -13.93 -52.79 33.18
CA THR A 116 -13.05 -53.97 33.14
C THR A 116 -11.61 -53.63 32.80
N CYS A 117 -11.35 -52.42 32.28
CA CYS A 117 -10.04 -51.98 31.81
C CYS A 117 -9.97 -50.44 31.89
N MET A 118 -9.60 -49.93 33.07
CA MET A 118 -9.57 -48.50 33.37
C MET A 118 -8.28 -47.79 32.95
N SER A 119 -7.19 -48.53 32.74
CA SER A 119 -5.86 -47.99 32.42
C SER A 119 -5.65 -47.73 30.93
N CYS A 120 -6.72 -47.64 30.14
CA CYS A 120 -6.62 -47.34 28.72
C CYS A 120 -6.93 -45.86 28.52
N ASP A 121 -5.87 -45.04 28.42
CA ASP A 121 -5.98 -43.61 28.16
C ASP A 121 -5.54 -43.30 26.72
N PRO A 122 -6.43 -43.46 25.73
CA PRO A 122 -6.14 -43.02 24.38
C PRO A 122 -6.18 -41.49 24.32
N LYS A 123 -5.31 -40.90 23.51
CA LYS A 123 -5.44 -39.48 23.13
C LYS A 123 -6.86 -39.24 22.59
N PRO A 124 -7.60 -38.25 23.11
CA PRO A 124 -8.95 -37.99 22.65
C PRO A 124 -8.92 -37.65 21.16
N LEU A 125 -9.78 -38.33 20.41
CA LEU A 125 -9.98 -38.09 19.00
C LEU A 125 -10.97 -36.92 18.86
N ILE A 126 -10.49 -35.79 18.34
CA ILE A 126 -11.27 -34.55 18.22
C ILE A 126 -11.71 -34.40 16.77
N GLN A 127 -13.02 -34.24 16.56
CA GLN A 127 -13.59 -33.95 15.26
C GLN A 127 -14.06 -32.49 15.25
N ALA A 128 -13.12 -31.57 14.99
CA ALA A 128 -13.37 -30.14 14.88
C ALA A 128 -12.31 -29.50 13.97
N GLU A 129 -12.57 -28.29 13.49
CA GLU A 129 -11.57 -27.49 12.80
C GLU A 129 -10.41 -27.17 13.77
N GLN A 130 -9.20 -27.55 13.39
CA GLN A 130 -8.00 -27.27 14.18
C GLN A 130 -7.09 -26.30 13.42
N PRO A 131 -6.52 -25.27 14.07
CA PRO A 131 -5.52 -24.43 13.44
C PRO A 131 -4.33 -25.27 12.96
N SER A 132 -3.88 -25.02 11.74
CA SER A 132 -2.75 -25.72 11.12
C SER A 132 -1.94 -24.74 10.28
N GLU A 133 -0.64 -24.99 10.13
CA GLU A 133 0.24 -24.23 9.23
C GLU A 133 0.04 -24.64 7.75
N GLY A 134 -0.77 -25.67 7.50
CA GLY A 134 -1.00 -26.23 6.17
C GLY A 134 0.16 -27.11 5.66
N PRO A 135 0.09 -27.56 4.40
CA PRO A 135 1.16 -28.32 3.78
C PRO A 135 2.40 -27.43 3.54
N ASP A 136 3.60 -28.01 3.64
CA ASP A 136 4.84 -27.26 3.43
C ASP A 136 4.88 -26.65 2.02
N PRO A 137 4.99 -25.31 1.90
CA PRO A 137 5.14 -24.63 0.63
C PRO A 137 6.34 -25.13 -0.20
N CYS A 138 7.41 -25.57 0.47
CA CYS A 138 8.63 -26.01 -0.22
C CYS A 138 8.37 -27.33 -0.96
N GLU A 139 7.75 -28.31 -0.30
CA GLU A 139 7.35 -29.58 -0.93
C GLU A 139 6.32 -29.38 -2.05
N MET A 140 5.38 -28.44 -1.88
CA MET A 140 4.40 -28.11 -2.92
C MET A 140 5.04 -27.48 -4.16
N ALA A 141 6.13 -26.74 -3.99
CA ALA A 141 6.85 -26.10 -5.10
C ALA A 141 7.64 -27.11 -5.94
N GLU A 142 8.07 -28.24 -5.37
CA GLU A 142 8.76 -29.30 -6.14
C GLU A 142 7.83 -29.99 -7.14
N LYS A 143 6.55 -30.13 -6.80
CA LYS A 143 5.52 -30.75 -7.67
C LYS A 143 4.31 -29.81 -7.79
N PRO A 144 4.44 -28.70 -8.52
CA PRO A 144 3.36 -27.73 -8.64
C PRO A 144 2.19 -28.33 -9.41
N ARG A 145 0.98 -27.90 -9.05
CA ARG A 145 -0.24 -28.25 -9.79
C ARG A 145 -0.17 -27.70 -11.21
N PHE A 146 -0.72 -28.43 -12.17
CA PHE A 146 -0.84 -27.97 -13.55
C PHE A 146 -1.60 -26.64 -13.61
N ARG A 147 -1.04 -25.68 -14.34
CA ARG A 147 -1.67 -24.40 -14.68
C ARG A 147 -1.42 -24.12 -16.15
N LYS A 148 -2.45 -23.69 -16.89
CA LYS A 148 -2.28 -23.20 -18.26
C LYS A 148 -1.98 -21.70 -18.20
N GLY A 149 -0.84 -21.29 -18.75
CA GLY A 149 -0.50 -19.88 -18.93
C GLY A 149 -1.28 -19.22 -20.07
N PRO A 150 -1.17 -17.90 -20.23
CA PRO A 150 -1.73 -17.19 -21.38
C PRO A 150 -1.08 -17.64 -22.69
N ASP A 151 -1.84 -17.60 -23.79
CA ASP A 151 -1.36 -18.04 -25.11
C ASP A 151 -0.42 -17.00 -25.77
N ALA A 152 -0.55 -15.72 -25.42
CA ALA A 152 0.33 -14.65 -25.87
C ALA A 152 0.67 -13.71 -24.69
N CYS A 153 1.94 -13.34 -24.59
CA CYS A 153 2.43 -12.29 -23.71
C CYS A 153 2.92 -11.16 -24.60
N PHE A 154 2.33 -9.97 -24.47
CA PHE A 154 2.78 -8.77 -25.16
C PHE A 154 3.59 -7.94 -24.19
N ASP A 155 4.91 -8.03 -24.32
CA ASP A 155 5.89 -7.29 -23.53
C ASP A 155 6.82 -6.47 -24.44
N ASN A 156 7.48 -5.47 -23.85
CA ASN A 156 8.60 -4.73 -24.44
C ASN A 156 8.36 -4.27 -25.89
N ASN A 157 7.56 -3.22 -26.06
CA ASN A 157 7.30 -2.66 -27.38
C ASN A 157 8.48 -1.77 -27.81
N GLU A 158 9.03 -1.94 -29.02
CA GLU A 158 10.18 -1.13 -29.51
C GLU A 158 9.89 0.39 -29.58
N ARG A 159 8.61 0.76 -29.63
CA ARG A 159 8.15 2.16 -29.60
C ARG A 159 7.77 2.65 -28.21
N GLU A 160 8.03 1.84 -27.18
CA GLU A 160 7.82 2.21 -25.80
C GLU A 160 8.96 3.13 -25.35
N GLU A 161 8.62 4.30 -24.85
CA GLU A 161 9.58 5.27 -24.31
C GLU A 161 9.66 5.09 -22.77
N ASP A 162 10.51 4.19 -22.30
CA ASP A 162 10.72 3.88 -20.85
C ASP A 162 11.66 4.89 -20.14
N PHE A 163 11.72 6.12 -20.64
CA PHE A 163 12.55 7.17 -20.02
C PHE A 163 11.79 7.97 -18.96
N ASP A 164 10.46 7.91 -18.96
CA ASP A 164 9.62 8.70 -18.05
C ASP A 164 9.44 7.98 -16.71
N CYS A 165 10.50 8.00 -15.89
CA CYS A 165 10.57 7.27 -14.62
C CYS A 165 9.82 7.98 -13.48
N GLY A 166 8.54 8.33 -13.64
CA GLY A 166 7.67 8.84 -12.57
C GLY A 166 8.25 9.98 -11.71
N GLY A 167 9.26 10.68 -12.22
CA GLY A 167 9.92 11.79 -11.56
C GLY A 167 9.02 13.00 -11.69
N VAL A 168 8.84 13.77 -10.62
CA VAL A 168 8.09 15.03 -10.62
C VAL A 168 8.88 16.11 -11.38
N SER A 169 9.21 15.86 -12.64
CA SER A 169 9.92 16.76 -13.56
C SER A 169 8.98 17.85 -14.10
N ALA A 170 7.66 17.66 -13.97
CA ALA A 170 6.66 18.67 -14.33
C ALA A 170 6.66 19.91 -13.42
N LEU A 171 7.38 19.88 -12.29
CA LEU A 171 7.51 21.00 -11.36
C LEU A 171 8.86 21.73 -11.44
N SER A 172 9.70 21.50 -12.47
CA SER A 172 10.81 22.41 -12.75
C SER A 172 10.35 23.48 -13.74
N PRO A 173 9.68 24.57 -13.31
CA PRO A 173 9.36 25.64 -14.23
C PRO A 173 10.67 26.18 -14.79
N SER A 174 10.74 26.38 -16.11
CA SER A 174 11.94 26.95 -16.71
C SER A 174 12.22 28.30 -16.04
N LEU A 175 13.43 28.46 -15.48
CA LEU A 175 13.81 29.67 -14.76
C LEU A 175 13.59 30.92 -15.61
N LEU A 176 13.77 30.79 -16.93
CA LEU A 176 13.56 31.87 -17.89
C LEU A 176 12.08 32.23 -18.04
N ALA A 177 11.16 31.26 -18.09
CA ALA A 177 9.72 31.56 -18.14
C ALA A 177 9.23 32.21 -16.84
N MET A 178 9.74 31.77 -15.69
CA MET A 178 9.45 32.41 -14.40
C MET A 178 9.92 33.86 -14.42
N VAL A 179 11.20 34.10 -14.73
CA VAL A 179 11.78 35.46 -14.78
C VAL A 179 11.05 36.35 -15.79
N ALA A 180 10.72 35.84 -16.97
CA ALA A 180 9.96 36.60 -17.97
C ALA A 180 8.56 36.97 -17.46
N LEU A 181 7.86 36.06 -16.80
CA LEU A 181 6.55 36.31 -16.21
C LEU A 181 6.62 37.33 -15.07
N GLN A 182 7.64 37.23 -14.19
CA GLN A 182 7.87 38.22 -13.13
C GLN A 182 8.22 39.60 -13.70
N LEU A 183 9.04 39.68 -14.76
CA LEU A 183 9.34 40.95 -15.43
C LEU A 183 8.10 41.56 -16.08
N ALA A 184 7.26 40.76 -16.73
CA ALA A 184 6.01 41.23 -17.33
C ALA A 184 5.03 41.76 -16.27
N LEU A 185 4.90 41.07 -15.14
CA LEU A 185 4.07 41.50 -14.02
C LEU A 185 4.60 42.79 -13.37
N LEU A 186 5.92 42.92 -13.20
CA LEU A 186 6.55 44.15 -12.72
C LEU A 186 6.34 45.31 -13.68
N TRP A 187 6.41 45.08 -15.00
CA TRP A 187 6.11 46.07 -16.03
C TRP A 187 4.66 46.55 -15.98
N LEU A 188 3.69 45.64 -15.80
CA LEU A 188 2.28 45.99 -15.70
C LEU A 188 1.98 46.81 -14.44
N LEU A 189 2.59 46.45 -13.31
CA LEU A 189 2.44 47.19 -12.05
C LEU A 189 3.13 48.56 -12.11
N ALA A 190 4.30 48.67 -12.73
CA ALA A 190 4.99 49.95 -12.94
C ALA A 190 4.31 50.84 -13.99
N GLY A 191 3.68 50.27 -15.01
CA GLY A 191 2.91 51.04 -16.01
C GLY A 191 1.64 51.66 -15.44
N SER A 192 1.05 51.03 -14.42
CA SER A 192 -0.18 51.53 -13.78
C SER A 192 0.04 52.79 -12.93
N THR A 193 1.27 53.09 -12.51
CA THR A 193 1.57 54.30 -11.71
C THR A 193 1.75 55.56 -12.55
N HIS A 194 1.92 55.46 -13.87
CA HIS A 194 2.03 56.62 -14.77
C HIS A 194 0.68 57.26 -15.14
N HIS A 195 -0.45 56.63 -14.83
CA HIS A 195 -1.79 57.14 -15.14
C HIS A 195 -2.56 57.72 -13.94
N ALA A 196 -1.94 57.77 -12.75
CA ALA A 196 -2.59 58.32 -11.54
C ALA A 196 -2.14 59.76 -11.24
N VAL A 197 -2.36 60.68 -12.17
CA VAL A 197 -2.51 62.12 -11.86
C VAL A 197 -3.60 62.71 -12.75
N PRO A 198 -4.84 62.92 -12.25
CA PRO A 198 -5.71 63.95 -12.78
C PRO A 198 -5.60 65.20 -11.91
N SER A 199 -5.27 66.30 -12.59
CA SER A 199 -5.60 67.72 -12.34
C SER A 199 -6.05 68.14 -10.93
#